data_AF-A0A934SLZ9-F1
#
_entry.id   AF-A0A934SLZ9-F1
#
_cell.length_a   1.000
_cell.length_b   1.000
_cell.length_c   1.000
_cell.angle_alpha   90.00
_cell.angle_beta   90.00
_cell.angle_gamma   90.00
#
_symmetry.space_group_name_H-M   'P 1'
#
loop_
_entity.id
_entity.type
_entity.pdbx_description
1 polymer ?
#
loop_
_entity_poly.entity_id
_entity_poly.type
_entity_poly.pdbx_seq_one_letter_code
_entity_poly.pdbx_strand_id
1 'polypeptide(L)'
;MPSHKQQFNVTLSPDLVRAVKHRAIDEQHSLSDWLEKALTTYLSKESLMTTPPAVTVQPMVHVKNMHASVAFYEALGATIINGSRDGDFVLLAMGETQLSLLAHPANPDQGEGDVELNFESADLAQLEEALSTQDVDIVSSVTDEGFGRQLQLRAPGGLLIKINELDPELYG
;
A
#
# COMPACT_ATOMS: atom_id res chain seq x y z
N MET A 1 -39.30 -9.40 19.22
CA MET A 1 -40.15 -8.29 18.72
C MET A 1 -40.11 -8.36 17.20
N PRO A 2 -41.23 -8.56 16.47
CA PRO A 2 -41.19 -8.61 15.02
C PRO A 2 -40.72 -7.25 14.47
N SER A 3 -39.68 -7.25 13.63
CA SER A 3 -39.14 -6.06 12.99
C SER A 3 -40.21 -5.39 12.13
N HIS A 4 -40.54 -4.14 12.45
CA HIS A 4 -41.57 -3.38 11.74
C HIS A 4 -40.95 -2.82 10.45
N LYS A 5 -40.92 -3.61 9.36
CA LYS A 5 -40.43 -3.13 8.06
C LYS A 5 -41.24 -1.90 7.62
N GLN A 6 -40.56 -0.81 7.25
CA GLN A 6 -41.17 0.44 6.78
C GLN A 6 -41.08 0.54 5.25
N GLN A 7 -42.12 1.07 4.61
CA GLN A 7 -42.11 1.30 3.15
C GLN A 7 -41.31 2.56 2.81
N PHE A 8 -40.47 2.45 1.77
CA PHE A 8 -39.62 3.52 1.25
C PHE A 8 -39.90 3.70 -0.25
N ASN A 9 -40.46 4.85 -0.63
CA ASN A 9 -40.84 5.14 -2.01
C ASN A 9 -39.78 6.03 -2.66
N VAL A 10 -39.28 5.62 -3.83
CA VAL A 10 -38.29 6.36 -4.61
C VAL A 10 -38.61 6.33 -6.10
N THR A 11 -38.14 7.35 -6.82
CA THR A 11 -38.21 7.40 -8.29
C THR A 11 -36.82 7.07 -8.86
N LEU A 12 -36.76 6.05 -9.70
CA LEU A 12 -35.54 5.59 -10.37
C LEU A 12 -35.80 5.46 -11.87
N SER A 13 -34.73 5.41 -12.67
CA SER A 13 -34.87 5.15 -14.10
C SER A 13 -35.44 3.74 -14.34
N PRO A 14 -36.26 3.53 -15.39
CA PRO A 14 -36.84 2.22 -15.68
C PRO A 14 -35.78 1.12 -15.84
N ASP A 15 -34.63 1.45 -16.41
CA ASP A 15 -33.54 0.49 -16.66
C ASP A 15 -32.88 0.05 -15.37
N LEU A 16 -32.67 0.97 -14.43
CA LEU A 16 -32.15 0.64 -13.11
C LEU A 16 -33.13 -0.22 -12.32
N VAL A 17 -34.44 0.08 -12.39
CA VAL A 17 -35.47 -0.75 -11.74
C VAL A 17 -35.45 -2.18 -12.28
N ARG A 18 -35.28 -2.35 -13.60
CA ARG A 18 -35.16 -3.69 -14.21
C ARG A 18 -33.91 -4.40 -13.72
N ALA A 19 -32.75 -3.74 -13.79
CA ALA A 19 -31.47 -4.32 -13.39
C ALA A 19 -31.48 -4.80 -11.93
N VAL A 20 -32.00 -3.98 -11.02
CA VAL A 20 -32.11 -4.32 -9.59
C VAL A 20 -33.04 -5.51 -9.37
N LYS A 21 -34.18 -5.59 -10.06
CA LYS A 21 -35.11 -6.71 -9.96
C LYS A 21 -34.50 -8.01 -10.47
N HIS A 22 -33.85 -7.98 -11.64
CA HIS A 22 -33.14 -9.14 -12.18
C HIS A 22 -32.08 -9.63 -11.20
N ARG A 23 -31.29 -8.71 -10.66
CA ARG A 23 -30.23 -9.05 -9.71
C ARG A 23 -30.76 -9.68 -8.42
N ALA A 24 -31.87 -9.17 -7.88
CA ALA A 24 -32.51 -9.78 -6.71
C ALA A 24 -33.01 -11.20 -6.99
N ILE A 25 -33.56 -11.45 -8.19
CA ILE A 25 -33.99 -12.79 -8.62
C ILE A 25 -32.79 -13.73 -8.76
N ASP A 26 -31.73 -13.28 -9.45
CA ASP A 26 -30.52 -14.08 -9.69
C ASP A 26 -29.85 -14.48 -8.36
N GLU A 27 -29.88 -13.60 -7.36
CA GLU A 27 -29.35 -13.84 -6.02
C GLU A 27 -30.37 -14.50 -5.07
N GLN A 28 -31.54 -14.92 -5.56
CA GLN A 28 -32.60 -15.58 -4.79
C GLN A 28 -33.06 -14.81 -3.54
N HIS A 29 -33.03 -13.48 -3.60
CA HIS A 29 -33.45 -12.59 -2.51
C HIS A 29 -34.75 -11.87 -2.84
N SER A 30 -35.51 -11.49 -1.80
CA SER A 30 -36.58 -10.51 -2.02
C SER A 30 -35.97 -9.16 -2.40
N LEU A 31 -36.70 -8.37 -3.20
CA LEU A 31 -36.24 -7.03 -3.59
C LEU A 31 -35.91 -6.16 -2.36
N SER A 32 -36.70 -6.28 -1.29
CA SER A 32 -36.48 -5.54 -0.06
C SER A 32 -35.21 -5.98 0.67
N ASP A 33 -34.93 -7.28 0.76
CA ASP A 33 -33.74 -7.78 1.45
C ASP A 33 -32.47 -7.47 0.64
N TRP A 34 -32.56 -7.56 -0.70
CA TRP A 34 -31.47 -7.18 -1.59
C TRP A 34 -31.15 -5.68 -1.47
N LEU A 35 -32.18 -4.82 -1.49
CA LEU A 35 -32.01 -3.38 -1.30
C LEU A 35 -31.49 -3.04 0.09
N GLU A 36 -31.98 -3.69 1.14
CA GLU A 36 -31.50 -3.50 2.51
C GLU A 36 -30.02 -3.84 2.62
N LYS A 37 -29.58 -4.97 2.05
CA LYS A 37 -28.17 -5.36 1.98
C LYS A 37 -27.34 -4.35 1.19
N ALA A 38 -27.80 -3.94 0.01
CA ALA A 38 -27.09 -3.01 -0.86
C ALA A 38 -26.93 -1.63 -0.21
N LEU A 39 -28.01 -1.07 0.33
CA LEU A 39 -28.01 0.23 1.01
C LEU A 39 -27.21 0.19 2.30
N THR A 40 -27.32 -0.87 3.10
CA THR A 40 -26.51 -1.04 4.31
C THR A 40 -25.03 -1.13 3.95
N THR A 41 -24.68 -1.91 2.93
CA THR A 41 -23.28 -1.99 2.45
C THR A 41 -22.78 -0.64 1.96
N TYR A 42 -23.60 0.11 1.22
CA TYR A 42 -23.25 1.45 0.73
C TYR A 42 -23.05 2.42 1.89
N LEU A 43 -23.99 2.48 2.84
CA LEU A 43 -23.92 3.36 4.01
C LEU A 43 -22.80 2.96 4.98
N SER A 44 -22.47 1.68 5.11
CA SER A 44 -21.30 1.24 5.89
C SER A 44 -20.00 1.63 5.21
N LYS A 45 -19.93 1.57 3.87
CA LYS A 45 -18.79 2.11 3.11
C LYS A 45 -18.71 3.64 3.21
N GLU A 46 -19.83 4.34 3.24
CA GLU A 46 -19.89 5.80 3.34
C GLU A 46 -19.70 6.32 4.78
N SER A 47 -20.01 5.52 5.80
CA SER A 47 -19.65 5.80 7.20
C SER A 47 -18.14 5.71 7.42
N LEU A 48 -17.43 4.92 6.59
CA LEU A 48 -15.96 5.00 6.45
C LEU A 48 -15.51 6.23 5.63
N MET A 49 -16.44 7.02 5.08
CA MET A 49 -16.21 8.28 4.35
C MET A 49 -16.72 9.51 5.13
N THR A 50 -16.53 9.54 6.45
CA THR A 50 -16.11 10.82 7.04
C THR A 50 -14.80 11.15 6.32
N THR A 51 -14.78 12.10 5.38
CA THR A 51 -13.57 12.34 4.55
C THR A 51 -12.40 12.53 5.50
N PRO A 52 -11.53 11.53 5.67
CA PRO A 52 -10.39 11.66 6.56
C PRO A 52 -9.56 12.80 5.98
N PRO A 53 -8.72 13.49 6.78
CA PRO A 53 -7.69 14.30 6.16
C PRO A 53 -6.98 13.40 5.14
N ALA A 54 -6.98 13.82 3.87
CA ALA A 54 -6.40 13.05 2.77
C ALA A 54 -4.87 13.13 2.91
N VAL A 55 -4.35 12.37 3.87
CA VAL A 55 -2.93 12.27 4.19
C VAL A 55 -2.44 10.95 3.62
N THR A 56 -1.45 11.04 2.76
CA THR A 56 -0.69 9.89 2.27
C THR A 56 0.61 9.83 3.05
N VAL A 57 0.98 8.63 3.50
CA VAL A 57 2.31 8.42 4.10
C VAL A 57 3.36 8.61 3.01
N GLN A 58 4.32 9.49 3.27
CA GLN A 58 5.44 9.76 2.38
C GLN A 58 6.72 9.79 3.22
N PRO A 59 7.38 8.63 3.42
CA PRO A 59 8.63 8.59 4.15
C PRO A 59 9.71 9.38 3.39
N MET A 60 10.64 9.95 4.16
CA MET A 60 11.79 10.65 3.63
C MET A 60 13.07 10.00 4.16
N VAL A 61 13.99 9.68 3.26
CA VAL A 61 15.29 9.10 3.57
C VAL A 61 16.36 10.14 3.31
N HIS A 62 17.11 10.44 4.35
CA HIS A 62 18.29 11.30 4.26
C HIS A 62 19.45 10.50 3.70
N VAL A 63 20.00 10.93 2.56
CA VAL A 63 21.03 10.20 1.82
C VAL A 63 22.30 11.02 1.68
N LYS A 64 23.46 10.34 1.76
CA LYS A 64 24.76 10.99 1.54
C LYS A 64 25.19 10.99 0.07
N ASN A 65 24.67 10.06 -0.72
CA ASN A 65 24.99 9.90 -2.13
C ASN A 65 23.69 9.65 -2.91
N MET A 66 23.12 10.72 -3.47
CA MET A 66 21.84 10.65 -4.19
C MET A 66 21.88 9.66 -5.35
N HIS A 67 22.93 9.70 -6.17
CA HIS A 67 23.08 8.85 -7.34
C HIS A 67 23.02 7.36 -6.96
N ALA A 68 23.82 6.95 -5.99
CA ALA A 68 23.85 5.56 -5.52
C ALA A 68 22.51 5.16 -4.89
N SER A 69 21.90 6.04 -4.09
CA SER A 69 20.60 5.77 -3.47
C SER A 69 19.49 5.61 -4.51
N VAL A 70 19.45 6.45 -5.54
CA VAL A 70 18.47 6.31 -6.63
C VAL A 70 18.67 4.98 -7.37
N ALA A 71 19.91 4.64 -7.74
CA ALA A 71 20.21 3.36 -8.39
C ALA A 71 19.76 2.16 -7.54
N PHE A 72 19.97 2.21 -6.23
CA PHE A 72 19.48 1.19 -5.29
C PHE A 72 17.95 1.05 -5.32
N TYR A 73 17.19 2.14 -5.23
CA TYR A 73 15.73 2.02 -5.25
C TYR A 73 15.16 1.66 -6.62
N GLU A 74 15.83 2.04 -7.71
CA GLU A 74 15.47 1.59 -9.06
C GLU A 74 15.72 0.09 -9.25
N ALA A 75 16.74 -0.48 -8.61
CA ALA A 75 16.95 -1.93 -8.56
C ALA A 75 15.77 -2.67 -7.90
N LEU A 76 15.07 -2.00 -6.96
CA LEU A 76 13.84 -2.48 -6.34
C LEU A 76 12.57 -2.16 -7.15
N GLY A 77 12.72 -1.59 -8.35
CA GLY A 77 11.60 -1.25 -9.24
C GLY A 77 11.03 0.15 -9.05
N ALA A 78 11.68 1.03 -8.29
CA ALA A 78 11.25 2.42 -8.17
C ALA A 78 11.45 3.20 -9.48
N THR A 79 10.67 4.27 -9.65
CA THR A 79 10.83 5.22 -10.75
C THR A 79 10.82 6.66 -10.23
N ILE A 80 11.60 7.54 -10.84
CA ILE A 80 11.61 8.96 -10.47
C ILE A 80 10.36 9.64 -11.03
N ILE A 81 9.62 10.31 -10.15
CA ILE A 81 8.44 11.11 -10.54
C ILE A 81 8.65 12.62 -10.36
N ASN A 82 9.62 13.03 -9.52
CA ASN A 82 10.05 14.43 -9.39
C ASN A 82 11.50 14.51 -8.89
N GLY A 83 12.20 15.60 -9.21
CA GLY A 83 13.59 15.82 -8.82
C GLY A 83 14.60 15.29 -9.86
N SER A 84 15.85 15.12 -9.42
CA SER A 84 16.98 14.74 -10.29
C SER A 84 17.89 13.72 -9.62
N ARG A 85 18.40 12.75 -10.39
CA ARG A 85 19.33 11.70 -9.94
C ARG A 85 20.56 12.22 -9.19
N ASP A 86 20.97 13.44 -9.49
CA ASP A 86 22.14 14.09 -8.91
C ASP A 86 21.78 15.40 -8.18
N GLY A 87 20.49 15.61 -7.88
CA GLY A 87 20.00 16.80 -7.17
C GLY A 87 19.91 16.59 -5.65
N ASP A 88 19.41 17.62 -4.96
CA ASP A 88 19.26 17.59 -3.50
C ASP A 88 18.01 16.81 -3.05
N PHE A 89 17.05 16.60 -3.94
CA PHE A 89 15.78 15.92 -3.65
C PHE A 89 15.36 15.06 -4.83
N VAL A 90 14.82 13.88 -4.51
CA VAL A 90 14.16 12.98 -5.46
C VAL A 90 12.89 12.42 -4.85
N LEU A 91 11.79 12.45 -5.60
CA LEU A 91 10.58 11.71 -5.28
C LEU A 91 10.49 10.48 -6.18
N LEU A 92 10.41 9.32 -5.55
CA LEU A 92 10.30 8.02 -6.19
C LEU A 92 8.89 7.45 -6.03
N ALA A 93 8.43 6.72 -7.04
CA ALA A 93 7.23 5.90 -6.99
C ALA A 93 7.60 4.40 -7.05
N MET A 94 6.95 3.59 -6.22
CA MET A 94 7.01 2.12 -6.20
C MET A 94 5.58 1.59 -6.07
N GLY A 95 5.01 1.14 -7.17
CA GLY A 95 3.57 0.83 -7.24
C GLY A 95 2.74 2.08 -6.93
N GLU A 96 1.87 2.00 -5.93
CA GLU A 96 1.04 3.12 -5.46
C GLU A 96 1.72 3.96 -4.35
N THR A 97 2.88 3.52 -3.86
CA THR A 97 3.60 4.16 -2.74
C THR A 97 4.65 5.14 -3.26
N GLN A 98 4.89 6.20 -2.48
CA GLN A 98 5.95 7.18 -2.76
C GLN A 98 7.01 7.16 -1.67
N LEU A 99 8.27 7.42 -2.07
CA LEU A 99 9.41 7.56 -1.17
C LEU A 99 10.23 8.79 -1.58
N SER A 100 10.58 9.64 -0.63
CA SER A 100 11.45 10.79 -0.88
C SER A 100 12.88 10.53 -0.46
N LEU A 101 13.84 10.97 -1.25
CA LEU A 101 15.25 11.03 -0.90
C LEU A 101 15.67 12.50 -0.76
N LEU A 102 16.44 12.81 0.27
CA LEU A 102 16.95 14.16 0.54
C LEU A 102 18.46 14.12 0.81
N ALA A 103 19.24 14.91 0.09
CA ALA A 103 20.69 14.98 0.22
C ALA A 103 21.17 15.89 1.37
N HIS A 104 20.36 16.03 2.41
CA HIS A 104 20.69 16.79 3.62
C HIS A 104 20.78 15.85 4.82
N PRO A 105 21.68 16.09 5.78
CA PRO A 105 21.71 15.31 7.00
C PRO A 105 20.38 15.46 7.76
N ALA A 106 19.94 14.38 8.38
CA ALA A 106 18.78 14.40 9.26
C ALA A 106 19.02 15.38 10.43
N ASN A 107 18.00 16.14 10.78
CA ASN A 107 17.96 17.01 11.94
C ASN A 107 17.57 16.21 13.19
N PRO A 108 18.52 15.92 14.10
CA PRO A 108 18.25 15.12 15.29
C PRO A 108 17.29 15.83 16.27
N ASP A 109 17.28 17.17 16.29
CA ASP A 109 16.38 17.93 17.17
C ASP A 109 14.91 17.81 16.75
N GLN A 110 14.66 17.35 15.52
CA GLN A 110 13.33 17.08 14.97
C GLN A 110 12.98 15.59 14.93
N GLY A 111 13.88 14.71 15.38
CA GLY A 111 13.70 13.25 15.28
C GLY A 111 13.72 12.74 13.83
N GLU A 112 14.36 13.46 12.92
CA GLU A 112 14.52 12.98 11.55
C GLU A 112 15.43 11.73 11.53
N GLY A 113 15.05 10.73 10.73
CA GLY A 113 15.84 9.51 10.55
C GLY A 113 15.48 8.33 11.46
N ASP A 114 14.54 8.47 12.40
CA ASP A 114 14.18 7.43 13.39
C ASP A 114 13.19 6.36 12.88
N VAL A 115 12.98 6.25 11.57
CA VAL A 115 12.00 5.32 10.98
C VAL A 115 12.65 4.08 10.40
N GLU A 116 12.03 2.91 10.63
CA GLU A 116 12.36 1.69 9.91
C GLU A 116 11.54 1.62 8.60
N LEU A 117 12.20 1.29 7.49
CA LEU A 117 11.53 1.09 6.21
C LEU A 117 11.33 -0.39 5.92
N ASN A 118 10.07 -0.75 5.75
CA ASN A 118 9.62 -2.08 5.37
C ASN A 118 8.90 -2.01 4.02
N PHE A 119 9.18 -2.97 3.16
CA PHE A 119 8.49 -3.21 1.89
C PHE A 119 7.87 -4.60 1.90
N GLU A 120 7.01 -4.84 0.93
CA GLU A 120 6.39 -6.14 0.69
C GLU A 120 6.71 -6.59 -0.73
N SER A 121 6.99 -7.88 -0.90
CA SER A 121 7.07 -8.55 -2.20
C SER A 121 6.18 -9.78 -2.17
N ALA A 122 5.50 -10.05 -3.27
CA ALA A 122 4.74 -11.30 -3.44
C ALA A 122 5.65 -12.51 -3.70
N ASP A 123 6.89 -12.28 -4.12
CA ASP A 123 7.88 -13.33 -4.38
C ASP A 123 9.27 -12.83 -4.00
N LEU A 124 9.72 -13.19 -2.81
CA LEU A 124 11.06 -12.82 -2.33
C LEU A 124 12.17 -13.60 -3.01
N ALA A 125 11.93 -14.82 -3.48
CA ALA A 125 12.95 -15.64 -4.13
C ALA A 125 13.32 -15.07 -5.50
N GLN A 126 12.31 -14.69 -6.29
CA GLN A 126 12.52 -14.00 -7.57
C GLN A 126 13.21 -12.65 -7.36
N LEU A 127 12.82 -11.90 -6.33
CA LEU A 127 13.44 -10.61 -6.02
C LEU A 127 14.92 -10.79 -5.62
N GLU A 128 15.24 -11.72 -4.73
CA GLU A 128 16.63 -12.00 -4.33
C GLU A 128 17.49 -12.41 -5.53
N GLU A 129 16.97 -13.27 -6.42
CA GLU A 129 17.67 -13.64 -7.65
C GLU A 129 17.94 -12.42 -8.54
N ALA A 130 16.94 -11.56 -8.76
CA ALA A 130 17.09 -10.35 -9.56
C ALA A 130 18.11 -9.37 -8.95
N LEU A 131 18.13 -9.24 -7.63
CA LEU A 131 19.08 -8.38 -6.91
C LEU A 131 20.50 -8.94 -6.88
N SER A 132 20.67 -10.27 -6.89
CA SER A 132 21.98 -10.91 -6.90
C SER A 132 22.84 -10.55 -8.13
N THR A 133 22.20 -10.10 -9.19
CA THR A 133 22.85 -9.64 -10.43
C THR A 133 23.18 -8.15 -10.44
N GLN A 134 22.84 -7.43 -9.37
CA GLN A 134 22.97 -5.99 -9.23
C GLN A 134 23.90 -5.64 -8.06
N ASP A 135 24.38 -4.40 -7.99
CA ASP A 135 25.25 -3.91 -6.91
C ASP A 135 24.41 -3.52 -5.68
N VAL A 136 23.75 -4.51 -5.07
CA VAL A 136 22.88 -4.36 -3.90
C VAL A 136 23.43 -5.20 -2.74
N ASP A 137 23.59 -4.57 -1.57
CA ASP A 137 24.09 -5.23 -0.36
C ASP A 137 22.97 -6.02 0.33
N ILE A 138 22.93 -7.34 0.10
CA ILE A 138 22.04 -8.29 0.79
C ILE A 138 22.66 -8.62 2.16
N VAL A 139 22.06 -8.09 3.22
CA VAL A 139 22.51 -8.28 4.61
C VAL A 139 22.09 -9.64 5.15
N SER A 140 20.87 -10.07 4.82
CA SER A 140 20.34 -11.39 5.11
C SER A 140 19.53 -11.85 3.92
N SER A 141 19.89 -13.00 3.37
CA SER A 141 19.09 -13.72 2.37
C SER A 141 17.70 -14.04 2.91
N VAL A 142 16.82 -14.56 2.04
CA VAL A 142 15.45 -14.90 2.43
C VAL A 142 15.45 -15.92 3.59
N THR A 143 14.87 -15.51 4.72
CA THR A 143 14.69 -16.33 5.92
C THR A 143 13.22 -16.47 6.28
N ASP A 144 12.85 -17.60 6.87
CA ASP A 144 11.53 -17.79 7.47
C ASP A 144 11.43 -17.03 8.79
N GLU A 145 10.32 -16.34 8.98
CA GLU A 145 9.98 -15.54 10.14
C GLU A 145 8.61 -15.96 10.70
N GLY A 146 8.28 -15.50 11.91
CA GLY A 146 6.98 -15.81 12.53
C GLY A 146 5.74 -15.26 11.82
N PHE A 147 5.92 -14.47 10.75
CA PHE A 147 4.84 -13.81 9.98
C PHE A 147 4.94 -14.09 8.47
N GLY A 148 5.83 -14.98 8.03
CA GLY A 148 6.09 -15.25 6.62
C GLY A 148 7.59 -15.36 6.37
N ARG A 149 8.09 -14.68 5.34
CA ARG A 149 9.52 -14.66 4.99
C ARG A 149 10.04 -13.24 4.91
N GLN A 150 11.35 -13.05 5.11
CA GLN A 150 11.98 -11.74 5.07
C GLN A 150 13.34 -11.78 4.35
N LEU A 151 13.58 -10.74 3.55
CA LEU A 151 14.88 -10.39 2.98
C LEU A 151 15.34 -9.07 3.61
N GLN A 152 16.63 -8.96 3.95
CA GLN A 152 17.19 -7.72 4.49
C GLN A 152 18.29 -7.16 3.59
N LEU A 153 18.17 -5.88 3.25
CA LEU A 153 19.09 -5.15 2.39
C LEU A 153 19.70 -3.97 3.13
N ARG A 154 20.90 -3.54 2.72
CA ARG A 154 21.48 -2.28 3.17
C ARG A 154 21.45 -1.26 2.03
N ALA A 155 20.71 -0.18 2.23
CA ALA A 155 20.74 0.94 1.32
C ALA A 155 22.07 1.71 1.42
N PRO A 156 22.47 2.44 0.38
CA PRO A 156 23.59 3.37 0.44
C PRO A 156 23.41 4.35 1.60
N GLY A 157 24.44 4.48 2.44
CA GLY A 157 24.37 5.27 3.68
C GLY A 157 24.09 4.45 4.94
N GLY A 158 23.78 3.15 4.79
CA GLY A 158 23.77 2.18 5.89
C GLY A 158 22.39 1.84 6.45
N LEU A 159 21.32 2.49 5.96
CA LEU A 159 19.95 2.19 6.36
C LEU A 159 19.61 0.73 6.06
N LEU A 160 19.13 0.01 7.06
CA LEU A 160 18.62 -1.35 6.90
C LEU A 160 17.19 -1.28 6.36
N ILE A 161 16.94 -2.00 5.27
CA ILE A 161 15.63 -2.15 4.66
C ILE A 161 15.21 -3.60 4.77
N LYS A 162 13.95 -3.82 5.14
CA LYS A 162 13.35 -5.15 5.21
C LYS A 162 12.31 -5.28 4.09
N ILE A 163 12.31 -6.42 3.41
CA ILE A 163 11.29 -6.75 2.42
C ILE A 163 10.65 -8.04 2.89
N ASN A 164 9.34 -7.99 3.13
CA ASN A 164 8.58 -9.10 3.67
C ASN A 164 7.78 -9.78 2.55
N GLU A 165 7.65 -11.09 2.65
CA GLU A 165 6.60 -11.84 2.00
C GLU A 165 5.69 -12.36 3.10
N LEU A 166 4.54 -11.71 3.27
CA LEU A 166 3.65 -11.96 4.38
C LEU A 166 2.78 -13.19 4.11
N ASP A 167 2.68 -14.07 5.11
CA ASP A 167 1.72 -15.18 5.12
C ASP A 167 0.59 -14.88 6.11
N PRO A 168 -0.62 -14.47 5.63
CA PRO A 168 -1.75 -14.12 6.49
C PRO A 168 -2.16 -15.21 7.47
N GLU A 169 -1.81 -16.48 7.23
CA GLU A 169 -2.11 -17.58 8.14
C GLU A 169 -1.23 -17.57 9.40
N LEU A 170 -0.11 -16.84 9.40
CA LEU A 170 0.88 -16.82 10.48
C LEU A 170 0.75 -15.64 11.45
N TYR A 171 0.04 -14.56 11.09
CA TYR A 171 -0.07 -13.33 11.91
C TYR A 171 -1.51 -12.89 12.20
N GLY A 172 -2.47 -13.82 12.09
CA GLY A 172 -3.89 -13.64 12.44
C GLY A 172 -4.26 -14.05 13.87
#